data_AF-A0A495KZA9-F1
#
_entry.id   AF-A0A495KZA9-F1
#
_cell.length_a   1.000
_cell.length_b   1.000
_cell.length_c   1.000
_cell.angle_alpha   90.00
_cell.angle_beta   90.00
_cell.angle_gamma   90.00
#
_symmetry.space_group_name_H-M   'P 1'
#
loop_
_entity.id
_entity.type
_entity.pdbx_description
1 polymer ?
#
loop_
_entity_poly.entity_id
_entity_poly.type
_entity_poly.pdbx_seq_one_letter_code
_entity_poly.pdbx_strand_id
1 'polypeptide(L)'
;MVQESDTRDTEAAACAAIEEFLAGRLERTLSVYRKARQADGAERGAGEAMAELHAEDLSAWQQYGYLSHANAAAVIDVFYERRVAQAARALRQAPRNTARRDRCRARYHSLRHEKAAVEAWLAAQGWDLELRATDHETERGVAGHCWTTAGR
;
A
#
# COMPACT_ATOMS: atom_id res chain seq x y z
N MET A 1 -29.00 0.40 8.59
CA MET A 1 -28.01 -0.66 8.89
C MET A 1 -27.06 -0.97 7.73
N VAL A 2 -27.20 -0.37 6.53
CA VAL A 2 -26.31 -0.64 5.37
C VAL A 2 -24.97 0.11 5.46
N GLN A 3 -24.95 1.34 6.01
CA GLN A 3 -23.75 2.19 6.07
C GLN A 3 -22.62 1.67 6.97
N GLU A 4 -22.93 0.95 8.06
CA GLU A 4 -21.91 0.40 8.96
C GLU A 4 -21.17 -0.79 8.34
N SER A 5 -21.83 -1.59 7.50
CA SER A 5 -21.21 -2.72 6.80
C SER A 5 -20.22 -2.22 5.75
N ASP A 6 -20.65 -1.27 4.90
CA ASP A 6 -19.81 -0.73 3.84
C ASP A 6 -18.56 -0.02 4.38
N THR A 7 -18.68 0.61 5.55
CA THR A 7 -17.56 1.29 6.22
C THR A 7 -16.56 0.27 6.77
N ARG A 8 -17.02 -0.80 7.42
CA ARG A 8 -16.15 -1.88 7.93
C ARG A 8 -15.46 -2.66 6.82
N ASP A 9 -16.17 -2.91 5.71
CA ASP A 9 -15.59 -3.57 4.55
C ASP A 9 -14.50 -2.70 3.89
N THR A 10 -14.70 -1.38 3.85
CA THR A 10 -13.71 -0.41 3.34
C THR A 10 -12.49 -0.31 4.26
N GLU A 11 -12.70 -0.24 5.57
CA GLU A 11 -11.63 -0.25 6.58
C GLU A 11 -10.79 -1.54 6.47
N ALA A 12 -11.43 -2.71 6.39
CA ALA A 12 -10.75 -3.98 6.24
C ALA A 12 -9.92 -4.03 4.93
N ALA A 13 -10.47 -3.51 3.83
CA ALA A 13 -9.76 -3.41 2.55
C ALA A 13 -8.55 -2.45 2.65
N ALA A 14 -8.71 -1.29 3.30
CA ALA A 14 -7.65 -0.33 3.51
C ALA A 14 -6.50 -0.92 4.34
N CYS A 15 -6.81 -1.56 5.48
CA CYS A 15 -5.83 -2.22 6.33
C CYS A 15 -5.07 -3.33 5.59
N ALA A 16 -5.78 -4.17 4.84
CA ALA A 16 -5.16 -5.23 4.05
C ALA A 16 -4.23 -4.66 2.95
N ALA A 17 -4.63 -3.55 2.30
CA ALA A 17 -3.82 -2.90 1.29
C ALA A 17 -2.52 -2.29 1.88
N ILE A 18 -2.61 -1.67 3.06
CA ILE A 18 -1.45 -1.10 3.77
C ILE A 18 -0.47 -2.22 4.16
N GLU A 19 -0.97 -3.30 4.77
CA GLU A 19 -0.15 -4.45 5.14
C GLU A 19 0.53 -5.11 3.92
N GLU A 20 -0.22 -5.36 2.84
CA GLU A 20 0.32 -5.96 1.62
C GLU A 20 1.40 -5.06 0.98
N PHE A 21 1.19 -3.73 1.01
CA PHE A 21 2.15 -2.77 0.48
C PHE A 21 3.46 -2.74 1.30
N LEU A 22 3.37 -2.61 2.62
CA LEU A 22 4.54 -2.53 3.51
C LEU A 22 5.32 -3.84 3.52
N ALA A 23 4.64 -5.00 3.62
CA ALA A 23 5.28 -6.31 3.52
C ALA A 23 5.97 -6.51 2.16
N GLY A 24 5.34 -6.08 1.06
CA GLY A 24 5.92 -6.15 -0.27
C GLY A 24 7.15 -5.27 -0.46
N ARG A 25 7.22 -4.10 0.19
CA ARG A 25 8.45 -3.26 0.23
C ARG A 25 9.57 -3.98 0.96
N LEU A 26 9.30 -4.49 2.15
CA LEU A 26 10.28 -5.24 2.95
C LEU A 26 10.84 -6.43 2.17
N GLU A 27 9.98 -7.28 1.59
CA GLU A 27 10.40 -8.44 0.82
C GLU A 27 11.29 -8.05 -0.38
N ARG A 28 10.92 -6.97 -1.09
CA ARG A 28 11.71 -6.46 -2.23
C ARG A 28 13.10 -6.02 -1.78
N THR A 29 13.20 -5.23 -0.71
CA THR A 29 14.49 -4.76 -0.18
C THR A 29 15.37 -5.94 0.24
N LEU A 30 14.80 -6.93 0.96
CA LEU A 30 15.51 -8.16 1.33
C LEU A 30 15.94 -9.00 0.12
N SER A 31 15.15 -9.02 -0.96
CA SER A 31 15.50 -9.73 -2.19
C SER A 31 16.64 -9.05 -2.95
N VAL A 32 16.59 -7.72 -3.08
CA VAL A 32 17.65 -6.92 -3.71
C VAL A 32 18.96 -7.08 -2.93
N TYR A 33 18.91 -6.96 -1.61
CA TYR A 33 20.08 -7.14 -0.75
C TYR A 33 20.69 -8.55 -0.88
N ARG A 34 19.86 -9.61 -0.84
CA ARG A 34 20.33 -10.99 -1.04
C ARG A 34 21.02 -11.19 -2.39
N LYS A 35 20.49 -10.59 -3.47
CA LYS A 35 21.10 -10.67 -4.81
C LYS A 35 22.42 -9.90 -4.90
N ALA A 36 22.47 -8.70 -4.32
CA ALA A 36 23.70 -7.89 -4.29
C ALA A 36 24.83 -8.65 -3.58
N ARG A 37 24.56 -9.26 -2.43
CA ARG A 37 25.54 -10.06 -1.68
C ARG A 37 26.04 -11.32 -2.41
N GLN A 38 25.22 -11.88 -3.31
CA GLN A 38 25.61 -13.02 -4.15
C GLN A 38 26.43 -12.60 -5.38
N ALA A 39 26.25 -11.36 -5.85
CA ALA A 39 26.90 -10.83 -7.05
C ALA A 39 28.23 -10.11 -6.74
N ASP A 40 28.31 -9.39 -5.62
CA ASP A 40 29.49 -8.66 -5.16
C ASP A 40 29.71 -8.92 -3.67
N GLY A 41 30.96 -9.23 -3.31
CA GLY A 41 31.37 -9.48 -1.94
C GLY A 41 31.08 -8.28 -1.01
N ALA A 42 29.97 -8.36 -0.28
CA ALA A 42 29.68 -7.65 0.97
C ALA A 42 29.70 -6.11 0.97
N GLU A 43 28.65 -5.48 0.43
CA GLU A 43 28.15 -4.21 0.98
C GLU A 43 27.13 -4.50 2.09
N ARG A 44 27.61 -4.73 3.32
CA ARG A 44 26.78 -4.73 4.53
C ARG A 44 26.63 -3.28 4.99
N GLY A 45 25.45 -2.68 4.84
CA GLY A 45 25.21 -1.34 5.37
C GLY A 45 23.86 -0.78 4.97
N ALA A 46 23.75 -0.29 3.73
CA ALA A 46 22.57 0.47 3.32
C ALA A 46 21.30 -0.40 3.14
N GLY A 47 21.42 -1.59 2.55
CA GLY A 47 20.27 -2.46 2.29
C GLY A 47 19.66 -3.09 3.55
N GLU A 48 20.49 -3.35 4.56
CA GLU A 48 20.07 -3.89 5.85
C GLU A 48 19.40 -2.81 6.71
N ALA A 49 19.97 -1.61 6.76
CA ALA A 49 19.36 -0.45 7.41
C ALA A 49 17.98 -0.10 6.80
N MET A 50 17.86 -0.12 5.47
CA MET A 50 16.56 0.11 4.81
C MET A 50 15.54 -1.00 5.09
N ALA A 51 15.97 -2.25 5.22
CA ALA A 51 15.08 -3.36 5.56
C ALA A 51 14.59 -3.25 7.01
N GLU A 52 15.46 -2.84 7.93
CA GLU A 52 15.11 -2.58 9.33
C GLU A 52 14.09 -1.44 9.45
N LEU A 53 14.33 -0.31 8.77
CA LEU A 53 13.38 0.81 8.71
C LEU A 53 11.99 0.38 8.19
N HIS A 54 11.93 -0.44 7.14
CA HIS A 54 10.64 -0.93 6.62
C HIS A 54 9.97 -1.95 7.53
N ALA A 55 10.74 -2.73 8.30
CA ALA A 55 10.19 -3.63 9.31
C ALA A 55 9.62 -2.84 10.49
N GLU A 56 10.29 -1.75 10.90
CA GLU A 56 9.80 -0.82 11.91
C GLU A 56 8.50 -0.14 11.45
N ASP A 57 8.43 0.36 10.21
CA ASP A 57 7.21 0.94 9.63
C ASP A 57 6.04 -0.06 9.67
N LEU A 58 6.27 -1.31 9.25
CA LEU A 58 5.24 -2.36 9.28
C LEU A 58 4.80 -2.66 10.70
N SER A 59 5.75 -2.75 11.64
CA SER A 59 5.46 -2.98 13.05
C SER A 59 4.68 -1.82 13.67
N ALA A 60 5.04 -0.57 13.36
CA ALA A 60 4.36 0.62 13.85
C ALA A 60 2.92 0.71 13.33
N TRP A 61 2.69 0.33 12.07
CA TRP A 61 1.35 0.17 11.52
C TRP A 61 0.54 -0.90 12.28
N GLN A 62 1.10 -2.10 12.46
CA GLN A 62 0.39 -3.21 13.11
C GLN A 62 0.10 -2.98 14.59
N GLN A 63 1.02 -2.33 15.31
CA GLN A 63 0.91 -2.14 16.76
C GLN A 63 0.13 -0.88 17.14
N TYR A 64 0.32 0.21 16.40
CA TYR A 64 -0.18 1.53 16.77
C TYR A 64 -1.07 2.16 15.71
N GLY A 65 -1.25 1.52 14.56
CA GLY A 65 -1.94 2.13 13.43
C GLY A 65 -1.17 3.32 12.84
N TYR A 66 0.13 3.43 13.11
CA TYR A 66 0.91 4.54 12.59
C TYR A 66 1.23 4.31 11.12
N LEU A 67 0.91 5.29 10.28
CA LEU A 67 1.30 5.28 8.87
C LEU A 67 1.77 6.68 8.48
N SER A 68 2.92 6.77 7.82
CA SER A 68 3.39 8.04 7.27
C SER A 68 2.51 8.52 6.12
N HIS A 69 2.38 9.84 5.94
CA HIS A 69 1.63 10.41 4.81
C HIS A 69 2.15 9.91 3.46
N ALA A 70 3.48 9.80 3.34
CA ALA A 70 4.13 9.26 2.14
C ALA A 70 3.75 7.78 1.88
N ASN A 71 3.67 6.94 2.92
CA ASN A 71 3.27 5.55 2.74
C ASN A 71 1.76 5.45 2.45
N ALA A 72 0.92 6.30 3.05
CA ALA A 72 -0.51 6.38 2.74
C ALA A 72 -0.74 6.74 1.26
N ALA A 73 -0.06 7.77 0.76
CA ALA A 73 -0.08 8.14 -0.65
C ALA A 73 0.42 7.00 -1.55
N ALA A 74 1.51 6.33 -1.16
CA ALA A 74 2.07 5.24 -1.94
C ALA A 74 1.17 3.99 -2.02
N VAL A 75 0.30 3.74 -1.04
CA VAL A 75 -0.74 2.70 -1.15
C VAL A 75 -1.68 3.01 -2.32
N ILE A 76 -2.06 4.27 -2.51
CA ILE A 76 -2.93 4.67 -3.63
C ILE A 76 -2.17 4.69 -4.96
N ASP A 77 -1.03 5.36 -4.99
CA ASP A 77 -0.27 5.66 -6.22
C ASP A 77 0.56 4.47 -6.72
N VAL A 78 1.07 3.62 -5.83
CA VAL A 78 1.94 2.49 -6.22
C VAL A 78 1.16 1.19 -6.18
N PHE A 79 0.52 0.89 -5.04
CA PHE A 79 -0.12 -0.41 -4.85
C PHE A 79 -1.39 -0.54 -5.70
N TYR A 80 -2.34 0.39 -5.58
CA TYR A 80 -3.59 0.33 -6.35
C TYR A 80 -3.39 0.60 -7.84
N GLU A 81 -2.56 1.57 -8.25
CA GLU A 81 -2.33 1.82 -9.68
C GLU A 81 -1.74 0.60 -10.39
N ARG A 82 -0.80 -0.11 -9.75
CA ARG A 82 -0.25 -1.35 -10.29
C ARG A 82 -1.33 -2.41 -10.49
N ARG A 83 -2.20 -2.62 -9.48
CA ARG A 83 -3.28 -3.62 -9.55
C ARG A 83 -4.32 -3.27 -10.61
N VAL A 84 -4.70 -1.99 -10.70
CA VAL A 84 -5.62 -1.47 -11.73
C VAL A 84 -5.01 -1.63 -13.13
N ALA A 85 -3.73 -1.30 -13.31
CA ALA A 85 -3.02 -1.46 -14.58
C ALA A 85 -2.92 -2.93 -15.01
N GLN A 86 -2.65 -3.85 -14.07
CA GLN A 86 -2.65 -5.29 -14.32
C GLN A 86 -4.04 -5.80 -14.71
N ALA A 87 -5.10 -5.37 -14.02
CA ALA A 87 -6.48 -5.74 -14.36
C ALA A 87 -6.89 -5.19 -15.73
N ALA A 88 -6.52 -3.95 -16.05
CA ALA A 88 -6.73 -3.36 -17.36
C ALA A 88 -6.03 -4.14 -18.48
N ARG A 89 -4.76 -4.55 -18.24
CA ARG A 89 -4.02 -5.40 -19.17
C ARG A 89 -4.71 -6.76 -19.36
N ALA A 90 -5.12 -7.41 -18.28
CA ALA A 90 -5.84 -8.69 -18.34
C ALA A 90 -7.16 -8.57 -19.12
N LEU A 91 -7.91 -7.48 -18.93
CA LEU A 91 -9.13 -7.19 -19.68
C LEU A 91 -8.87 -6.98 -21.17
N ARG A 92 -7.80 -6.28 -21.54
CA ARG A 92 -7.40 -6.10 -22.95
C ARG A 92 -7.02 -7.43 -23.61
N GLN A 93 -6.38 -8.33 -22.87
CA GLN A 93 -5.95 -9.64 -23.34
C GLN A 93 -7.07 -10.69 -23.35
N ALA A 94 -8.21 -10.43 -22.69
CA ALA A 94 -9.32 -11.36 -22.63
C ALA A 94 -10.09 -11.44 -23.96
N PRO A 95 -10.35 -12.65 -24.49
CA PRO A 95 -11.13 -12.83 -25.73
C PRO A 95 -12.50 -12.17 -25.65
N ARG A 96 -12.93 -11.55 -26.75
CA ARG A 96 -14.23 -10.87 -26.83
C ARG A 96 -15.38 -11.85 -26.61
N ASN A 97 -16.46 -11.37 -25.99
CA ASN A 97 -17.70 -12.12 -25.75
C ASN A 97 -17.52 -13.46 -25.01
N THR A 98 -16.62 -13.47 -24.03
CA THR A 98 -16.41 -14.64 -23.16
C THR A 98 -16.68 -14.29 -21.71
N ALA A 99 -17.14 -15.27 -20.93
CA ALA A 99 -17.28 -15.15 -19.48
C ALA A 99 -15.96 -14.73 -18.79
N ARG A 100 -14.81 -15.07 -19.39
CA ARG A 100 -13.50 -14.60 -18.92
C ARG A 100 -13.37 -13.08 -19.03
N ARG A 101 -13.81 -12.48 -20.13
CA ARG A 101 -13.79 -11.02 -20.32
C ARG A 101 -14.70 -10.32 -19.32
N ASP A 102 -15.87 -10.87 -19.05
CA ASP A 102 -16.80 -10.31 -18.05
C ASP A 102 -16.19 -10.35 -16.65
N ARG A 103 -15.54 -11.46 -16.27
CA ARG A 103 -14.78 -11.54 -15.01
C ARG A 103 -13.64 -10.54 -14.94
N CYS A 104 -12.86 -10.39 -16.02
CA CYS A 104 -11.79 -9.38 -16.06
C CYS A 104 -12.34 -7.95 -15.95
N ARG A 105 -13.50 -7.68 -16.56
CA ARG A 105 -14.18 -6.38 -16.50
C ARG A 105 -14.69 -6.09 -15.09
N ALA A 106 -15.37 -7.06 -14.47
CA ALA A 106 -15.84 -6.96 -13.09
C ALA A 106 -14.67 -6.70 -12.13
N ARG A 107 -13.57 -7.46 -12.26
CA ARG A 107 -12.36 -7.26 -11.44
C ARG A 107 -11.75 -5.87 -11.64
N TYR A 108 -11.66 -5.37 -12.87
CA TYR A 108 -11.13 -4.04 -13.15
C TYR A 108 -11.99 -2.94 -12.50
N HIS A 109 -13.32 -3.02 -12.62
CA HIS A 109 -14.21 -2.06 -11.97
C HIS A 109 -14.14 -2.16 -10.44
N SER A 110 -14.18 -3.38 -9.89
CA SER A 110 -14.05 -3.62 -8.45
C SER A 110 -12.80 -2.97 -7.88
N LEU A 111 -11.64 -3.16 -8.50
CA LEU A 111 -10.38 -2.56 -8.05
C LEU A 111 -10.37 -1.03 -8.13
N ARG A 112 -11.08 -0.44 -9.10
CA ARG A 112 -11.21 1.03 -9.17
C ARG A 112 -12.12 1.58 -8.09
N HIS A 113 -13.21 0.89 -7.78
CA HIS A 113 -14.10 1.26 -6.69
C HIS A 113 -13.41 1.10 -5.34
N GLU A 114 -12.70 -0.01 -5.14
CA GLU A 114 -11.89 -0.26 -3.94
C GLU A 114 -10.81 0.82 -3.78
N LYS A 115 -10.05 1.17 -4.84
CA LYS A 115 -9.08 2.27 -4.80
C LYS A 115 -9.73 3.57 -4.31
N ALA A 116 -10.85 3.97 -4.91
CA ALA A 116 -11.51 5.23 -4.56
C ALA A 116 -12.08 5.21 -3.13
N ALA A 117 -12.58 4.06 -2.67
CA ALA A 117 -13.08 3.88 -1.31
C ALA A 117 -11.94 3.97 -0.28
N VAL A 118 -10.81 3.30 -0.54
CA VAL A 118 -9.63 3.36 0.34
C VAL A 118 -9.00 4.75 0.33
N GLU A 119 -8.94 5.43 -0.81
CA GLU A 119 -8.47 6.82 -0.93
C GLU A 119 -9.32 7.77 -0.08
N ALA A 120 -10.66 7.68 -0.20
CA ALA A 120 -11.58 8.47 0.61
C ALA A 120 -11.47 8.13 2.10
N TRP A 121 -11.29 6.86 2.44
CA TRP A 121 -11.13 6.41 3.81
C TRP A 121 -9.84 6.96 4.44
N LEU A 122 -8.70 6.86 3.74
CA LEU A 122 -7.43 7.41 4.21
C LEU A 122 -7.52 8.93 4.44
N ALA A 123 -8.14 9.66 3.51
CA ALA A 123 -8.37 11.09 3.65
C ALA A 123 -9.28 11.41 4.87
N ALA A 124 -10.33 10.62 5.09
CA ALA A 124 -11.24 10.78 6.22
C ALA A 124 -10.57 10.51 7.58
N GLN A 125 -9.57 9.63 7.61
CA GLN A 125 -8.74 9.38 8.80
C GLN A 125 -7.65 10.45 9.00
N GLY A 126 -7.53 11.44 8.11
CA GLY A 126 -6.58 12.56 8.28
C GLY A 126 -5.22 12.34 7.62
N TRP A 127 -5.05 11.30 6.80
CA TRP A 127 -3.85 11.20 5.96
C TRP A 127 -3.93 12.15 4.77
N ASP A 128 -2.97 13.06 4.69
CA ASP A 128 -2.70 13.82 3.48
C ASP A 128 -2.08 12.92 2.39
N LEU A 129 -2.80 12.77 1.28
CA LEU A 129 -2.41 11.99 0.11
C LEU A 129 -1.75 12.83 -0.99
N GLU A 130 -1.76 14.16 -0.87
CA GLU A 130 -1.06 15.08 -1.78
C GLU A 130 0.42 15.22 -1.40
N LEU A 131 0.78 14.86 -0.16
CA LEU A 131 2.16 14.72 0.33
C LEU A 131 2.90 13.56 -0.36
N ARG A 132 3.21 13.77 -1.64
CA ARG A 132 4.10 12.91 -2.44
C ARG A 132 5.53 13.25 -2.06
N ALA A 133 6.23 12.28 -1.48
CA ALA A 133 7.57 12.42 -0.91
C ALA A 133 8.47 13.36 -1.73
N THR A 134 8.88 14.50 -1.16
CA THR A 134 10.22 15.07 -1.39
C THR A 134 10.60 16.25 -0.48
N ASP A 135 9.68 17.09 0.00
CA ASP A 135 10.13 18.35 0.61
C ASP A 135 10.29 18.36 2.14
N HIS A 136 9.80 17.33 2.87
CA HIS A 136 9.83 17.31 4.35
C HIS A 136 10.43 16.03 4.96
N GLU A 137 11.29 15.31 4.22
CA GLU A 137 12.23 14.35 4.85
C GLU A 137 13.34 15.11 5.63
N THR A 138 12.97 16.03 6.53
CA THR A 138 13.94 16.77 7.34
C THR A 138 14.12 16.10 8.68
N GLU A 139 15.27 15.42 8.86
CA GLU A 139 16.06 15.15 10.08
C GLU A 139 15.36 14.70 11.40
N ARG A 140 14.03 14.63 11.50
CA ARG A 140 13.25 14.31 12.71
C ARG A 140 12.09 13.33 12.51
N GLY A 141 12.07 12.61 11.41
CA GLY A 141 11.09 11.55 11.16
C GLY A 141 9.94 12.00 10.27
N VAL A 142 9.52 11.08 9.39
CA VAL A 142 8.47 11.29 8.40
C VAL A 142 7.19 11.71 9.12
N ALA A 143 6.62 12.88 8.78
CA ALA A 143 5.31 13.26 9.28
C ALA A 143 4.30 12.13 8.96
N GLY A 144 3.68 11.59 10.00
CA GLY A 144 2.73 10.50 9.89
C GLY A 144 1.61 10.65 10.89
N HIS A 145 0.58 9.83 10.71
CA HIS A 145 -0.64 9.89 11.50
C HIS A 145 -0.90 8.53 12.16
N CYS A 146 -1.25 8.56 13.44
CA CYS A 146 -1.81 7.39 14.14
C CYS A 146 -3.33 7.47 14.05
N TRP A 147 -3.97 6.51 13.39
CA TRP A 147 -5.42 6.34 13.50
C TRP A 147 -5.79 5.54 14.77
N THR A 148 -5.21 5.87 15.93
CA THR A 148 -5.70 5.27 17.18
C THR A 148 -7.10 5.78 17.44
N THR A 149 -8.09 4.93 17.18
CA THR A 149 -9.39 4.99 17.83
C THR A 149 -9.15 4.95 19.34
N ALA A 150 -9.42 6.06 20.01
CA ALA A 150 -9.47 6.06 21.47
C ALA A 150 -10.51 5.00 21.91
N GLY A 151 -10.04 3.92 22.53
CA GLY A 151 -10.86 2.96 23.28
C GLY A 151 -10.90 1.54 22.71
N ARG A 152 -9.97 0.69 23.14
CA ARG A 152 -10.33 -0.68 23.56
C ARG A 152 -10.55 -0.69 25.06
#